data_AF-A0A101GTP8-F1
#
_entry.id   AF-A0A101GTP8-F1
#
_cell.length_a   1.000
_cell.length_b   1.000
_cell.length_c   1.000
_cell.angle_alpha   90.00
_cell.angle_beta   90.00
_cell.angle_gamma   90.00
#
_symmetry.space_group_name_H-M   'P 1'
#
loop_
_entity.id
_entity.type
_entity.pdbx_description
1 polymer ?
#
loop_
_entity_poly.entity_id
_entity_poly.type
_entity_poly.pdbx_seq_one_letter_code
_entity_poly.pdbx_strand_id
1 'polypeptide(L)'
;MDIVRIKCKGIKPNYYQPENYILDNSVSWQKIGRTNIQELLNIHCAENKQFVFFNSDKYIDSEFIKTLNDEEKYSLTLISPEDVCIHVKRWPERQQITMSFIYNGYRYNFMPITDTEFENIYLKYQDGNYNYQDNCLLVISLGDIYEKDYEAL
;
A
#
# COMPACT_ATOMS: atom_id res chain seq x y z
N MET A 1 -8.37 -12.62 7.93
CA MET A 1 -7.00 -12.12 8.15
C MET A 1 -6.40 -12.84 9.34
N ASP A 2 -5.08 -13.02 9.38
CA ASP A 2 -4.40 -13.70 10.49
C ASP A 2 -3.83 -12.66 11.47
N ILE A 3 -3.86 -12.97 12.78
CA ILE A 3 -3.16 -12.19 13.80
C ILE A 3 -1.82 -12.88 14.05
N VAL A 4 -0.72 -12.15 13.85
CA VAL A 4 0.64 -12.64 14.01
C VAL A 4 1.38 -11.85 15.07
N ARG A 5 2.17 -12.54 15.89
CA ARG A 5 3.15 -11.96 16.80
C ARG A 5 4.52 -12.11 16.17
N ILE A 6 5.20 -10.99 16.00
CA ILE A 6 6.52 -10.91 15.37
C ILE A 6 7.48 -10.26 16.37
N LYS A 7 8.70 -10.80 16.46
CA LYS A 7 9.77 -10.18 17.24
C LYS A 7 10.50 -9.16 16.39
N CYS A 8 10.66 -7.94 16.90
CA CYS A 8 11.43 -6.89 16.26
C CYS A 8 12.73 -6.63 17.02
N LYS A 9 13.81 -6.32 16.31
CA LYS A 9 15.07 -5.84 16.91
C LYS A 9 14.97 -4.40 17.40
N GLY A 10 14.05 -3.62 16.81
CA GLY A 10 13.78 -2.23 17.16
C GLY A 10 13.18 -1.46 15.99
N ILE A 11 12.81 -0.21 16.25
CA ILE A 11 12.46 0.76 15.21
C ILE A 11 13.71 1.16 14.42
N LYS A 12 13.56 1.35 13.11
CA LYS A 12 14.58 1.94 12.22
C LYS A 12 13.90 2.88 11.23
N PRO A 13 13.34 4.00 11.72
CA PRO A 13 12.70 4.97 10.86
C PRO A 13 13.73 5.61 9.92
N ASN A 14 13.25 6.03 8.76
CA ASN A 14 13.94 7.02 7.94
C ASN A 14 13.02 8.24 7.79
N TYR A 15 13.49 9.30 7.12
CA TYR A 15 12.73 10.56 7.04
C TYR A 15 11.45 10.49 6.19
N TYR A 16 11.18 9.39 5.49
CA TYR A 16 9.99 9.20 4.65
C TYR A 16 9.16 7.98 5.05
N GLN A 17 9.67 7.09 5.92
CA GLN A 17 9.03 5.90 6.47
C GLN A 17 9.26 5.82 7.99
N PRO A 18 8.55 6.66 8.78
CA PRO A 18 8.69 6.69 10.22
C PRO A 18 8.22 5.40 10.93
N GLU A 19 7.39 4.59 10.28
CA GLU A 19 6.79 3.38 10.85
C GLU A 19 7.70 2.14 10.77
N ASN A 20 8.88 2.23 10.15
CA ASN A 20 9.70 1.07 9.85
C ASN A 20 10.29 0.36 11.09
N TYR A 21 10.14 -0.96 11.14
CA TYR A 21 10.73 -1.86 12.13
C TYR A 21 11.72 -2.84 11.49
N ILE A 22 12.80 -3.16 12.22
CA ILE A 22 13.69 -4.27 11.85
C ILE A 22 13.14 -5.55 12.47
N LEU A 23 12.74 -6.50 11.62
CA LEU A 23 12.31 -7.82 12.09
C LEU A 23 13.49 -8.65 12.60
N ASP A 24 13.29 -9.40 13.67
CA ASP A 24 14.26 -10.37 14.17
C ASP A 24 14.04 -11.73 13.46
N ASN A 25 14.64 -11.88 12.29
CA ASN A 25 14.53 -13.10 11.48
C ASN A 25 15.16 -14.35 12.13
N SER A 26 15.82 -14.22 13.29
CA SER A 26 16.27 -15.39 14.07
C SER A 26 15.13 -16.08 14.82
N VAL A 27 13.97 -15.43 14.93
CA VAL A 27 12.79 -15.95 15.63
C VAL A 27 11.63 -16.07 14.64
N SER A 28 11.06 -17.27 14.57
CA SER A 28 9.90 -17.53 13.72
C SER A 28 8.68 -16.70 14.13
N TRP A 29 7.89 -16.29 13.15
CA TRP A 29 6.62 -15.63 13.40
C TRP A 29 5.64 -16.59 14.07
N GLN A 30 4.87 -16.08 15.03
CA GLN A 30 3.87 -16.87 15.74
C GLN A 30 2.48 -16.40 15.32
N LYS A 31 1.73 -17.24 14.61
CA LYS A 31 0.30 -17.00 14.42
C LYS A 31 -0.43 -17.23 15.74
N ILE A 32 -1.10 -16.20 16.24
CA ILE A 32 -1.79 -16.21 17.55
C ILE A 32 -3.31 -16.17 17.42
N GLY A 33 -3.83 -15.95 16.22
CA GLY A 33 -5.27 -15.93 16.00
C GLY A 33 -5.67 -15.57 14.58
N ARG A 34 -6.95 -15.24 14.44
CA ARG A 34 -7.58 -14.72 13.23
C ARG A 34 -8.47 -13.56 13.60
N THR A 35 -8.67 -12.68 12.64
CA THR A 35 -9.56 -11.54 12.77
C THR A 35 -10.35 -11.30 11.49
N ASN A 36 -11.45 -10.57 11.61
CA ASN A 36 -12.27 -10.09 10.51
C ASN A 36 -12.14 -8.56 10.33
N ILE A 37 -12.75 -8.02 9.28
CA ILE A 37 -12.67 -6.59 8.95
C ILE A 37 -13.26 -5.71 10.06
N GLN A 38 -14.39 -6.11 10.66
CA GLN A 38 -15.04 -5.33 11.70
C GLN A 38 -14.16 -5.21 12.95
N GLU A 39 -13.52 -6.31 13.36
CA GLU A 39 -12.59 -6.33 14.48
C GLU A 39 -11.33 -5.48 14.19
N LEU A 40 -10.79 -5.54 12.97
CA LEU A 40 -9.68 -4.69 12.54
C LEU A 40 -10.05 -3.20 12.68
N LEU A 41 -11.20 -2.81 12.17
CA LEU A 41 -11.68 -1.42 12.21
C LEU A 41 -11.96 -0.91 13.62
N ASN A 42 -12.21 -1.81 14.59
CA ASN A 42 -12.32 -1.45 16.00
C ASN A 42 -10.95 -1.16 16.65
N ILE A 43 -9.85 -1.67 16.08
CA ILE A 43 -8.48 -1.41 16.54
C ILE A 43 -7.92 -0.17 15.86
N HIS A 44 -8.12 -0.03 14.56
CA HIS A 44 -7.63 1.09 13.76
C HIS A 44 -8.63 1.36 12.62
N CYS A 45 -9.29 2.51 12.67
CA CYS A 45 -10.19 2.94 11.62
C CYS A 45 -9.42 3.27 10.34
N ALA A 46 -10.12 3.22 9.20
CA ALA A 46 -9.54 3.75 7.97
C ALA A 46 -9.25 5.24 8.12
N GLU A 47 -8.08 5.63 7.64
CA GLU A 47 -7.62 7.01 7.57
C GLU A 47 -8.54 7.83 6.67
N ASN A 48 -8.76 9.09 7.05
CA ASN A 48 -9.61 10.03 6.32
C ASN A 48 -8.86 11.33 6.01
N LYS A 49 -7.67 11.19 5.41
CA LYS A 49 -6.85 12.32 4.94
C LYS A 49 -7.28 12.71 3.51
N GLN A 50 -7.08 13.97 3.10
CA GLN A 50 -7.54 14.44 1.78
C GLN A 50 -6.98 13.61 0.61
N PHE A 51 -5.72 13.22 0.70
CA PHE A 51 -5.04 12.36 -0.27
C PHE A 51 -4.60 11.07 0.41
N VAL A 52 -4.28 10.04 -0.37
CA VAL A 52 -3.70 8.79 0.16
C VAL A 52 -2.41 9.08 0.92
N PHE A 53 -1.56 9.95 0.36
CA PHE A 53 -0.42 10.55 1.04
C PHE A 53 -0.53 12.08 1.00
N PHE A 54 0.46 12.79 0.46
CA PHE A 54 0.49 14.25 0.51
C PHE A 54 -0.14 14.93 -0.72
N ASN A 55 -0.31 14.20 -1.82
CA ASN A 55 -0.90 14.68 -3.07
C ASN A 55 -1.62 13.53 -3.83
N SER A 56 -2.17 13.82 -5.01
CA SER A 56 -2.82 12.84 -5.90
C SER A 56 -1.86 12.15 -6.88
N ASP A 57 -0.57 12.43 -6.80
CA ASP A 57 0.42 11.90 -7.74
C ASP A 57 0.84 10.47 -7.34
N LYS A 58 1.43 9.76 -8.30
CA LYS A 58 1.94 8.39 -8.07
C LYS A 58 3.27 8.36 -7.31
N TYR A 59 3.92 9.50 -7.21
CA TYR A 59 5.20 9.69 -6.56
C TYR A 59 5.17 10.98 -5.78
N ILE A 60 6.04 11.06 -4.79
CA ILE A 60 6.18 12.23 -3.92
C ILE A 60 7.63 12.66 -4.03
N ASP A 61 7.84 13.95 -4.25
CA ASP A 61 9.20 14.51 -4.26
C ASP A 61 9.82 14.34 -2.87
N SER A 62 11.01 13.74 -2.84
CA SER A 62 11.76 13.53 -1.60
C SER A 62 12.14 14.84 -0.91
N GLU A 63 12.38 15.92 -1.67
CA GLU A 63 12.67 17.24 -1.11
C GLU A 63 11.44 17.83 -0.44
N PHE A 64 10.25 17.62 -0.99
CA PHE A 64 9.00 18.00 -0.34
C PHE A 64 8.83 17.27 1.01
N ILE A 65 9.10 15.96 1.09
CA ILE A 65 8.98 15.21 2.35
C ILE A 65 9.93 15.77 3.43
N LYS A 66 11.13 16.20 3.05
CA LYS A 66 12.08 16.81 3.99
C LYS A 66 11.57 18.12 4.60
N THR A 67 10.65 18.83 3.93
CA THR A 67 10.04 20.06 4.46
C THR A 67 8.94 19.81 5.49
N LEU A 68 8.42 18.58 5.58
CA LEU A 68 7.35 18.23 6.52
C LEU A 68 7.88 18.07 7.94
N ASN A 69 7.04 18.37 8.92
CA ASN A 69 7.34 18.05 10.31
C ASN A 69 7.22 16.53 10.52
N ASP A 70 7.93 16.01 11.54
CA ASP A 70 7.95 14.57 11.79
C ASP A 70 6.58 13.97 12.14
N GLU A 71 5.70 14.76 12.77
CA GLU A 71 4.33 14.37 13.10
C GLU A 71 3.40 14.27 11.89
N GLU A 72 3.77 14.91 10.78
CA GLU A 72 2.98 14.91 9.54
C GLU A 72 3.38 13.77 8.61
N LYS A 73 4.54 13.14 8.85
CA LYS A 73 5.09 12.11 8.00
C LYS A 73 4.44 10.77 8.30
N TYR A 74 4.07 10.08 7.23
CA TYR A 74 3.60 8.71 7.27
C TYR A 74 3.85 8.07 5.91
N SER A 75 4.04 6.76 5.91
CA SER A 75 4.32 5.97 4.72
C SER A 75 3.42 4.76 4.57
N LEU A 76 2.59 4.49 5.57
CA LEU A 76 1.65 3.38 5.56
C LEU A 76 0.28 3.90 5.98
N THR A 77 -0.74 3.63 5.16
CA THR A 77 -2.09 4.12 5.42
C THR A 77 -3.12 3.04 5.10
N LEU A 78 -4.17 2.98 5.91
CA LEU A 78 -5.34 2.14 5.68
C LEU A 78 -6.47 3.03 5.16
N ILE A 79 -6.98 2.77 3.95
CA ILE A 79 -8.08 3.57 3.36
C ILE A 79 -9.27 2.69 2.97
N SER A 80 -10.43 3.35 2.82
CA SER A 80 -11.64 2.77 2.24
C SER A 80 -11.99 3.53 0.95
N PRO A 81 -11.48 3.10 -0.22
CA PRO A 81 -11.73 3.79 -1.47
C PRO A 81 -13.09 3.44 -2.09
N GLU A 82 -13.45 4.19 -3.11
CA GLU A 82 -14.64 4.01 -3.95
C GLU A 82 -14.23 3.62 -5.38
N ASP A 83 -15.19 3.13 -6.18
CA ASP A 83 -15.01 2.84 -7.62
C ASP A 83 -13.72 2.06 -7.94
N VAL A 84 -13.53 0.95 -7.23
CA VAL A 84 -12.35 0.09 -7.39
C VAL A 84 -12.46 -0.70 -8.71
N CYS A 85 -11.41 -0.62 -9.52
CA CYS A 85 -11.30 -1.29 -10.80
C CYS A 85 -9.95 -2.00 -10.91
N ILE A 86 -9.98 -3.32 -11.15
CA ILE A 86 -8.79 -4.13 -11.33
C ILE A 86 -8.47 -4.21 -12.82
N HIS A 87 -7.22 -3.90 -13.17
CA HIS A 87 -6.70 -3.93 -14.53
C HIS A 87 -5.80 -5.14 -14.71
N VAL A 88 -6.14 -5.98 -15.68
CA VAL A 88 -5.33 -7.12 -16.11
C VAL A 88 -4.76 -6.77 -17.47
N LYS A 89 -3.43 -6.76 -17.59
CA LYS A 89 -2.75 -6.49 -18.86
C LYS A 89 -1.58 -7.43 -19.08
N ARG A 90 -1.54 -8.07 -20.25
CA ARG A 90 -0.41 -8.91 -20.67
C ARG A 90 0.54 -8.09 -21.52
N TRP A 91 1.80 -8.08 -21.09
CA TRP A 91 2.94 -7.57 -21.84
C TRP A 91 3.77 -8.77 -22.33
N PRO A 92 4.62 -8.60 -23.36
CA PRO A 92 5.43 -9.70 -23.90
C PRO A 92 6.25 -10.45 -22.84
N GLU A 93 6.74 -9.73 -21.82
CA GLU A 93 7.63 -10.28 -20.79
C GLU A 93 6.92 -10.61 -19.47
N ARG A 94 5.71 -10.08 -19.24
CA ARG A 94 4.98 -10.26 -17.98
C ARG A 94 3.49 -9.95 -18.09
N GLN A 95 2.68 -10.59 -17.26
CA GLN A 95 1.34 -10.11 -16.95
C GLN A 95 1.42 -9.13 -15.78
N GLN A 96 0.68 -8.03 -15.85
CA GLN A 96 0.65 -7.00 -14.84
C GLN A 96 -0.78 -6.84 -14.33
N ILE A 97 -0.94 -6.93 -13.01
CA ILE A 97 -2.20 -6.67 -12.31
C ILE A 97 -2.05 -5.35 -11.56
N THR A 98 -2.92 -4.39 -11.85
CA THR A 98 -2.94 -3.08 -11.17
C THR A 98 -4.37 -2.73 -10.78
N MET A 99 -4.53 -1.72 -9.95
CA MET A 99 -5.81 -1.26 -9.47
C MET A 99 -5.94 0.25 -9.67
N SER A 100 -7.14 0.69 -10.04
CA SER A 100 -7.52 2.09 -9.97
C SER A 100 -8.69 2.25 -9.03
N PHE A 101 -8.78 3.40 -8.36
CA PHE A 101 -9.84 3.68 -7.41
C PHE A 101 -10.01 5.19 -7.23
N ILE A 102 -11.12 5.60 -6.64
CA ILE A 102 -11.38 6.97 -6.20
C ILE A 102 -11.19 7.03 -4.69
N TYR A 103 -10.48 8.05 -4.21
CA TYR A 103 -10.35 8.33 -2.79
C TYR A 103 -10.50 9.84 -2.56
N ASN A 104 -11.49 10.23 -1.75
CA ASN A 104 -11.83 11.63 -1.48
C ASN A 104 -11.95 12.50 -2.74
N GLY A 105 -12.55 11.94 -3.81
CA GLY A 105 -12.75 12.60 -5.10
C GLY A 105 -11.55 12.59 -6.04
N TYR A 106 -10.39 12.07 -5.62
CA TYR A 106 -9.20 11.96 -6.45
C TYR A 106 -9.09 10.56 -7.06
N ARG A 107 -8.77 10.50 -8.36
CA ARG A 107 -8.59 9.25 -9.10
C ARG A 107 -7.13 8.79 -9.01
N TYR A 108 -6.90 7.64 -8.40
CA TYR A 108 -5.62 6.95 -8.40
C TYR A 108 -5.65 5.85 -9.45
N ASN A 109 -4.71 5.87 -10.40
CA ASN A 109 -4.75 4.99 -11.57
C ASN A 109 -3.58 4.01 -11.58
N PHE A 110 -3.85 2.75 -11.93
CA PHE A 110 -2.83 1.72 -12.16
C PHE A 110 -1.82 1.56 -11.01
N MET A 111 -2.31 1.58 -9.78
CA MET A 111 -1.53 1.28 -8.58
C MET A 111 -1.14 -0.21 -8.59
N PRO A 112 0.13 -0.58 -8.37
CA PRO A 112 0.55 -1.98 -8.31
C PRO A 112 -0.07 -2.67 -7.09
N ILE A 113 -0.46 -3.93 -7.26
CA ILE A 113 -0.98 -4.78 -6.18
C ILE A 113 0.17 -5.68 -5.73
N THR A 114 0.43 -5.73 -4.42
CA THR A 114 1.48 -6.57 -3.82
C THR A 114 0.94 -7.75 -3.01
N ASP A 115 -0.38 -7.85 -2.87
CA ASP A 115 -1.04 -9.01 -2.28
C ASP A 115 -1.02 -10.19 -3.27
N THR A 116 -0.18 -11.18 -2.97
CA THR A 116 0.01 -12.36 -3.83
C THR A 116 -1.24 -13.23 -3.93
N GLU A 117 -2.05 -13.35 -2.88
CA GLU A 117 -3.29 -14.15 -2.95
C GLU A 117 -4.29 -13.46 -3.87
N PHE A 118 -4.44 -12.13 -3.73
CA PHE A 118 -5.29 -11.33 -4.60
C PHE A 118 -4.81 -11.34 -6.06
N GLU A 119 -3.52 -11.12 -6.28
CA GLU A 119 -2.93 -11.13 -7.63
C GLU A 119 -3.15 -12.47 -8.34
N ASN A 120 -2.97 -13.60 -7.64
CA ASN A 120 -3.17 -14.94 -8.18
C ASN A 120 -4.61 -15.23 -8.67
N ILE A 121 -5.61 -14.52 -8.15
CA ILE A 121 -6.98 -14.60 -8.64
C ILE A 121 -7.05 -14.03 -10.06
N TYR A 122 -6.54 -12.81 -10.25
CA TYR A 122 -6.65 -12.07 -11.51
C TYR A 122 -5.61 -12.45 -12.57
N LEU A 123 -4.50 -13.10 -12.18
CA LEU A 123 -3.54 -13.65 -13.14
C LEU A 123 -4.19 -14.64 -14.12
N LYS A 124 -5.28 -15.31 -13.70
CA LYS A 124 -6.02 -16.28 -14.52
C LYS A 124 -6.97 -15.63 -15.53
N TYR A 125 -7.23 -14.33 -15.38
CA TYR A 125 -8.19 -13.60 -16.20
C TYR A 125 -7.55 -13.18 -17.53
N GLN A 126 -8.42 -12.84 -18.50
CA GLN A 126 -7.99 -12.22 -19.75
C GLN A 126 -7.71 -10.74 -19.54
N ASP A 127 -7.00 -10.13 -20.49
CA ASP A 127 -6.78 -8.69 -20.51
C ASP A 127 -8.11 -7.94 -20.44
N GLY A 128 -8.20 -6.97 -19.53
CA GLY A 128 -9.44 -6.27 -19.30
C GLY A 128 -9.46 -5.44 -18.02
N ASN A 129 -10.60 -4.76 -17.82
CA ASN A 129 -10.90 -3.95 -16.66
C ASN A 129 -12.08 -4.60 -15.92
N TYR A 130 -11.91 -4.86 -14.63
CA TYR A 130 -12.86 -5.59 -13.82
C TYR A 130 -13.27 -4.72 -12.63
N ASN A 131 -14.51 -4.26 -12.63
CA ASN A 131 -15.04 -3.48 -11.51
C ASN A 131 -15.19 -4.39 -10.29
N TYR A 132 -14.59 -3.97 -9.18
CA TYR A 132 -14.69 -4.66 -7.91
C TYR A 132 -15.92 -4.12 -7.18
N GLN A 133 -16.93 -4.97 -6.99
CA GLN A 133 -18.25 -4.54 -6.52
C GLN A 133 -18.38 -4.51 -5.00
N ASP A 134 -17.48 -5.18 -4.28
CA ASP A 134 -17.51 -5.26 -2.83
C ASP A 134 -16.78 -4.08 -2.19
N ASN A 135 -17.18 -3.75 -0.96
CA ASN A 135 -16.40 -2.84 -0.13
C ASN A 135 -14.99 -3.39 0.05
N CYS A 136 -13.99 -2.54 -0.18
CA CYS A 136 -12.59 -2.91 -0.13
C CYS A 136 -11.87 -2.01 0.87
N LEU A 137 -10.97 -2.59 1.66
CA LEU A 137 -9.99 -1.84 2.45
C LEU A 137 -8.63 -2.02 1.79
N LEU A 138 -7.91 -0.92 1.61
CA LEU A 138 -6.55 -0.94 1.06
C LEU A 138 -5.55 -0.49 2.11
N VAL A 139 -4.53 -1.31 2.32
CA VAL A 139 -3.29 -0.85 2.95
C VAL A 139 -2.38 -0.39 1.84
N ILE A 140 -2.03 0.90 1.83
CA ILE A 140 -1.16 1.50 0.82
C ILE A 140 0.14 1.94 1.49
N SER A 141 1.26 1.55 0.88
CA SER A 141 2.61 1.91 1.32
C SER A 141 3.29 2.84 0.32
N LEU A 142 4.00 3.84 0.82
CA LEU A 142 4.96 4.62 0.05
C LEU A 142 6.26 3.82 -0.09
N GLY A 143 6.70 3.62 -1.33
CA GLY A 143 7.93 2.90 -1.64
C GLY A 143 9.20 3.68 -1.28
N ASP A 144 10.36 3.06 -1.52
CA ASP A 144 11.66 3.72 -1.40
C ASP A 144 11.88 4.80 -2.47
N ILE A 145 12.87 5.64 -2.22
CA ILE A 145 13.34 6.67 -3.16
C ILE A 145 13.75 6.01 -4.48
N TYR A 146 13.27 6.55 -5.59
CA TYR A 146 13.66 6.10 -6.92
C TYR A 146 14.97 6.77 -7.35
N GLU A 147 16.06 6.02 -7.45
CA GLU A 147 17.42 6.58 -7.68
C GLU A 147 17.73 6.99 -9.13
N LYS A 148 16.86 6.74 -10.11
CA LYS A 148 17.21 7.00 -11.53
C LYS A 148 17.43 8.46 -11.91
N ASP A 149 17.04 9.42 -11.07
CA ASP A 149 17.26 10.83 -11.35
C ASP A 149 18.69 11.32 -11.01
N TYR A 150 19.58 10.44 -10.51
CA TYR A 150 20.97 10.78 -10.18
C TYR A 150 22.02 10.33 -11.22
N GLU A 151 21.66 9.61 -12.29
CA GLU A 151 22.61 9.24 -13.36
C GLU A 151 22.70 10.27 -14.51
N ALA A 152 22.14 11.47 -14.35
CA ALA A 152 22.11 12.52 -15.38
C ALA A 152 22.71 13.87 -14.93
N LEU A 153 23.77 13.85 -14.10
CA LEU A 153 24.61 15.02 -13.81
C LEU A 153 26.09 14.74 -14.05
#